data_AF-A0A7S6M4R9-F1
#
_entry.id   AF-A0A7S6M4R9-F1
#
_cell.length_a   1.000
_cell.length_b   1.000
_cell.length_c   1.000
_cell.angle_alpha   90.00
_cell.angle_beta   90.00
_cell.angle_gamma   90.00
#
_symmetry.space_group_name_H-M   'P 1'
#
loop_
_entity.id
_entity.type
_entity.pdbx_description
1 polymer ?
#
loop_
_entity_poly.entity_id
_entity_poly.type
_entity_poly.pdbx_seq_one_letter_code
_entity_poly.pdbx_strand_id
1 'polypeptide(L)'
;MRSFSAILLTLLASIAALAQDDDTEPPDPPPIPGATRDVAENVGRLLNTLDSLGPWEEHYGHMMSAVDTVYRRNGWTDEPDRFSLELIREVESRPPMAIQERFDVVVGMFSDRYMLDESQESALRGVMLQESLRMFTRHSGRIMQYGMEMIQTRAAGEPFTAEQVQRWATLAQPVFLDARERMTQVARDFGEKLDPQQRELLERDLGAANRRLDWVGQRGEAWMRGEWSPEDWGIEADPIQRAGEARAAARAAEAATGASGPSGSGAAAGGAGDPAARSKQGAGATSGTAGAATGADAPGGVSPGLAPPPPTGATRDPQAATGADPAGPGSAKGGPGGAANRPTGEQDAWARYVQAFIDKYRLDREQSRRAWMIHDEVRPRITLVTQRATERAASVSQAAAEGVVRQRDAELRRLFEQMARRLDRLVTTAQRRSAAETALPEPVPGGQPASRPARGR
;
A
#
# COMPACT_ATOMS: atom_id res chain seq x y z
N MET A 1 2.38 -13.22 6.53
CA MET A 1 3.34 -12.10 6.47
C MET A 1 3.47 -11.44 5.10
N ARG A 2 3.31 -12.07 3.93
CA ARG A 2 3.53 -11.38 2.63
C ARG A 2 2.86 -10.01 2.47
N SER A 3 1.63 -9.76 2.91
CA SER A 3 0.99 -8.43 2.74
C SER A 3 1.28 -7.46 3.88
N PHE A 4 1.38 -7.93 5.13
CA PHE A 4 1.77 -7.04 6.24
C PHE A 4 3.26 -6.72 6.19
N SER A 5 4.06 -7.70 5.80
CA SER A 5 5.47 -7.62 5.49
C SER A 5 5.71 -7.04 4.10
N ALA A 6 4.77 -6.92 3.16
CA ALA A 6 4.98 -6.14 1.93
C ALA A 6 4.47 -4.69 2.07
N ILE A 7 3.48 -4.39 2.90
CA ILE A 7 3.22 -2.99 3.28
C ILE A 7 4.37 -2.49 4.14
N LEU A 8 4.82 -3.29 5.13
CA LEU A 8 5.94 -2.95 6.00
C LEU A 8 7.30 -3.10 5.30
N LEU A 9 7.65 -4.21 4.62
CA LEU A 9 8.90 -4.27 3.84
C LEU A 9 8.89 -3.28 2.69
N THR A 10 7.76 -2.98 2.03
CA THR A 10 7.88 -2.08 0.88
C THR A 10 7.98 -0.63 1.30
N LEU A 11 7.36 -0.20 2.40
CA LEU A 11 7.71 1.10 3.01
C LEU A 11 9.16 1.14 3.50
N LEU A 12 9.75 0.00 3.87
CA LEU A 12 11.10 -0.07 4.44
C LEU A 12 12.23 -0.29 3.43
N ALA A 13 12.01 -1.07 2.38
CA ALA A 13 12.96 -1.29 1.29
C ALA A 13 13.11 -0.04 0.41
N SER A 14 12.20 0.93 0.57
CA SER A 14 12.09 2.17 -0.19
C SER A 14 13.28 3.13 -0.16
N ILE A 15 14.35 2.79 0.55
CA ILE A 15 15.19 3.80 1.19
C ILE A 15 16.64 3.74 0.74
N ALA A 16 17.08 2.59 0.21
CA ALA A 16 18.37 2.50 -0.46
C ALA A 16 18.35 3.13 -1.87
N ALA A 17 17.19 3.19 -2.53
CA ALA A 17 17.04 3.71 -3.89
C ALA A 17 16.84 5.24 -3.95
N LEU A 18 16.19 5.85 -2.96
CA LEU A 18 15.94 7.30 -2.91
C LEU A 18 17.18 8.15 -2.57
N ALA A 19 18.30 7.50 -2.22
CA ALA A 19 19.58 8.18 -2.04
C ALA A 19 20.33 8.41 -3.37
N GLN A 20 19.79 7.99 -4.51
CA GLN A 20 20.48 8.03 -5.79
C GLN A 20 19.84 8.90 -6.88
N ASP A 21 18.64 9.45 -6.66
CA ASP A 21 17.82 9.97 -7.78
C ASP A 21 17.27 11.40 -7.60
N ASP A 22 17.89 12.23 -6.74
CA ASP A 22 17.49 13.63 -6.59
C ASP A 22 18.68 14.58 -6.83
N ASP A 23 18.63 15.36 -7.92
CA ASP A 23 19.61 16.41 -8.29
C ASP A 23 19.56 17.62 -7.33
N THR A 24 18.61 17.65 -6.39
CA THR A 24 18.62 18.61 -5.27
C THR A 24 19.31 17.99 -4.06
N GLU A 25 20.63 18.16 -3.99
CA GLU A 25 21.53 17.71 -2.94
C GLU A 25 20.97 18.05 -1.53
N PRO A 26 20.34 17.09 -0.82
CA PRO A 26 20.02 17.25 0.59
C PRO A 26 21.33 17.20 1.38
N PRO A 27 21.41 17.77 2.59
CA PRO A 27 22.60 17.63 3.41
C PRO A 27 22.91 16.14 3.63
N ASP A 28 24.09 15.71 3.17
CA ASP A 28 24.55 14.33 3.24
C ASP A 28 24.37 13.80 4.67
N PRO A 29 23.56 12.75 4.88
CA PRO A 29 23.54 12.08 6.17
C PRO A 29 24.95 11.53 6.44
N PRO A 30 25.46 11.62 7.69
CA PRO A 30 26.81 11.18 7.99
C PRO A 30 27.00 9.73 7.56
N PRO A 31 28.06 9.40 6.79
CA PRO A 31 28.29 8.05 6.32
C PRO A 31 28.47 7.13 7.52
N ILE A 32 27.63 6.10 7.64
CA ILE A 32 27.79 5.03 8.64
C ILE A 32 28.91 4.11 8.11
N PRO A 33 30.13 4.11 8.70
CA PRO A 33 31.24 3.36 8.14
C PRO A 33 30.99 1.85 8.26
N GLY A 34 31.00 1.14 7.13
CA GLY A 34 30.94 -0.34 7.07
C GLY A 34 29.56 -0.95 6.82
N ALA A 35 28.46 -0.26 7.10
CA ALA A 35 27.11 -0.82 6.91
C ALA A 35 26.64 -0.82 5.45
N THR A 36 27.22 0.02 4.58
CA THR A 36 26.67 0.28 3.24
C THR A 36 26.95 -0.84 2.23
N ARG A 37 28.11 -1.51 2.34
CA ARG A 37 28.50 -2.56 1.37
C ARG A 37 27.69 -3.84 1.56
N ASP A 38 27.56 -4.33 2.79
CA ASP A 38 26.82 -5.55 3.09
C ASP A 38 25.32 -5.38 2.76
N VAL A 39 24.77 -4.19 2.99
CA VAL A 39 23.38 -3.88 2.63
C VAL A 39 23.18 -3.91 1.12
N ALA A 40 24.06 -3.27 0.34
CA ALA A 40 23.96 -3.28 -1.12
C ALA A 40 24.07 -4.70 -1.71
N GLU A 41 25.01 -5.52 -1.21
CA GLU A 41 25.17 -6.90 -1.65
C GLU A 41 23.96 -7.77 -1.29
N ASN A 42 23.40 -7.61 -0.08
CA ASN A 42 22.19 -8.31 0.35
C ASN A 42 20.95 -7.88 -0.45
N VAL A 43 20.82 -6.59 -0.74
CA VAL A 43 19.74 -6.07 -1.61
C VAL A 43 19.88 -6.68 -3.00
N GLY A 44 21.06 -6.65 -3.62
CA GLY A 44 21.27 -7.26 -4.95
C GLY A 44 20.90 -8.75 -5.00
N ARG A 45 21.26 -9.52 -3.94
CA ARG A 45 20.86 -10.93 -3.82
C ARG A 45 19.35 -11.10 -3.68
N LEU A 46 18.71 -10.25 -2.89
CA LEU A 46 17.25 -10.22 -2.73
C LEU A 46 16.57 -9.98 -4.09
N LEU A 47 17.06 -9.02 -4.89
CA LEU A 47 16.49 -8.71 -6.21
C LEU A 47 16.57 -9.91 -7.15
N ASN A 48 17.74 -10.52 -7.25
CA ASN A 48 17.95 -11.69 -8.10
C ASN A 48 17.08 -12.88 -7.66
N THR A 49 16.80 -13.01 -6.36
CA THR A 49 15.93 -14.08 -5.85
C THR A 49 14.46 -13.76 -6.06
N LEU A 50 14.06 -12.49 -6.01
CA LEU A 50 12.70 -12.07 -6.33
C LEU A 50 12.38 -12.28 -7.81
N ASP A 51 13.33 -11.96 -8.69
CA ASP A 51 13.20 -12.18 -10.14
C ASP A 51 13.01 -13.67 -10.49
N SER A 52 13.65 -14.56 -9.72
CA SER A 52 13.52 -16.01 -9.93
C SER A 52 12.18 -16.60 -9.48
N LEU A 53 11.34 -15.84 -8.76
CA LEU A 53 10.01 -16.29 -8.37
C LEU A 53 9.02 -16.28 -9.55
N GLY A 54 9.33 -15.60 -10.65
CA GLY A 54 8.44 -15.43 -11.81
C GLY A 54 7.72 -14.07 -11.82
N PRO A 55 6.77 -13.86 -12.74
CA PRO A 55 6.09 -12.58 -12.91
C PRO A 55 5.41 -12.10 -11.61
N TRP A 56 5.62 -10.82 -11.26
CA TRP A 56 5.07 -10.25 -10.03
C TRP A 56 3.55 -10.35 -9.98
N GLU A 57 2.87 -10.23 -11.11
CA GLU A 57 1.42 -10.28 -11.27
C GLU A 57 0.81 -11.58 -10.74
N GLU A 58 1.51 -12.71 -10.92
CA GLU A 58 1.07 -14.01 -10.41
C GLU A 58 1.16 -14.06 -8.88
N HIS A 59 2.28 -13.59 -8.32
CA HIS A 59 2.47 -13.50 -6.86
C HIS A 59 1.50 -12.53 -6.22
N TYR A 60 1.26 -11.39 -6.87
CA TYR A 60 0.25 -10.42 -6.48
C TYR A 60 -1.14 -11.07 -6.40
N GLY A 61 -1.55 -11.83 -7.42
CA GLY A 61 -2.83 -12.53 -7.43
C GLY A 61 -3.00 -13.48 -6.24
N HIS A 62 -1.98 -14.30 -5.95
CA HIS A 62 -1.99 -15.20 -4.79
C HIS A 62 -2.04 -14.44 -3.46
N MET A 63 -1.24 -13.39 -3.33
CA MET A 63 -1.19 -12.57 -2.13
C MET A 63 -2.52 -11.87 -1.87
N MET A 64 -3.15 -11.28 -2.89
CA MET A 64 -4.43 -10.60 -2.73
C MET A 64 -5.58 -11.55 -2.43
N SER A 65 -5.58 -12.76 -3.00
CA SER A 65 -6.54 -13.81 -2.62
C SER A 65 -6.46 -14.14 -1.12
N ALA A 66 -5.24 -14.17 -0.57
CA ALA A 66 -5.02 -14.43 0.85
C ALA A 66 -5.50 -13.26 1.73
N VAL A 67 -5.17 -12.02 1.36
CA VAL A 67 -5.68 -10.81 2.04
C VAL A 67 -7.20 -10.76 2.04
N ASP A 68 -7.83 -10.96 0.88
CA ASP A 68 -9.29 -10.95 0.74
C ASP A 68 -9.95 -12.00 1.63
N THR A 69 -9.32 -13.16 1.79
CA THR A 69 -9.78 -14.22 2.68
C THR A 69 -9.70 -13.80 4.14
N VAL A 70 -8.60 -13.16 4.56
CA VAL A 70 -8.45 -12.62 5.93
C VAL A 70 -9.49 -11.54 6.21
N TYR A 71 -9.68 -10.57 5.30
CA TYR A 71 -10.68 -9.50 5.47
C TYR A 71 -12.09 -10.07 5.61
N ARG A 72 -12.46 -11.02 4.75
CA ARG A 72 -13.77 -11.67 4.77
C ARG A 72 -14.00 -12.47 6.05
N ARG A 73 -13.01 -13.27 6.49
CA ARG A 73 -13.10 -14.09 7.71
C ARG A 73 -13.28 -13.25 8.96
N ASN A 74 -12.67 -12.07 9.01
CA ASN A 74 -12.76 -11.17 10.16
C ASN A 74 -13.95 -10.19 10.06
N GLY A 75 -14.76 -10.25 8.99
CA GLY A 75 -15.90 -9.35 8.82
C GLY A 75 -15.51 -7.88 8.66
N TRP A 76 -14.26 -7.59 8.25
CA TRP A 76 -13.75 -6.24 8.04
C TRP A 76 -14.36 -5.63 6.78
N THR A 77 -15.55 -5.06 6.96
CA THR A 77 -16.43 -4.60 5.88
C THR A 77 -16.83 -3.13 6.00
N ASP A 78 -16.43 -2.48 7.10
CA ASP A 78 -16.71 -1.07 7.32
C ASP A 78 -15.99 -0.21 6.27
N GLU A 79 -16.37 1.06 6.19
CA GLU A 79 -15.76 1.99 5.24
C GLU A 79 -14.23 2.13 5.40
N PRO A 80 -13.66 2.25 6.63
CA PRO A 80 -12.20 2.23 6.82
C PRO A 80 -11.53 0.89 6.49
N ASP A 81 -12.28 -0.22 6.54
CA ASP A 81 -11.78 -1.54 6.14
C ASP A 81 -11.68 -1.66 4.63
N ARG A 82 -12.71 -1.19 3.92
CA ARG A 82 -12.70 -1.14 2.46
C ARG A 82 -11.58 -0.26 1.93
N PHE A 83 -11.39 0.93 2.50
CA PHE A 83 -10.26 1.79 2.15
C PHE A 83 -8.92 1.11 2.40
N SER A 84 -8.75 0.47 3.56
CA SER A 84 -7.50 -0.24 3.86
C SER A 84 -7.25 -1.38 2.88
N LEU A 85 -8.27 -2.13 2.49
CA LEU A 85 -8.13 -3.21 1.51
C LEU A 85 -7.77 -2.66 0.13
N GLU A 86 -8.39 -1.57 -0.30
CA GLU A 86 -8.07 -0.88 -1.55
C GLU A 86 -6.63 -0.36 -1.54
N LEU A 87 -6.19 0.27 -0.44
CA LEU A 87 -4.82 0.73 -0.26
C LEU A 87 -3.82 -0.43 -0.42
N ILE A 88 -4.10 -1.58 0.18
CA ILE A 88 -3.26 -2.78 0.05
C ILE A 88 -3.22 -3.23 -1.41
N ARG A 89 -4.36 -3.30 -2.11
CA ARG A 89 -4.43 -3.72 -3.52
C ARG A 89 -3.59 -2.81 -4.40
N GLU A 90 -3.78 -1.50 -4.30
CA GLU A 90 -3.09 -0.53 -5.14
C GLU A 90 -1.58 -0.56 -4.89
N VAL A 91 -1.15 -0.62 -3.64
CA VAL A 91 0.26 -0.69 -3.28
C VAL A 91 0.90 -2.00 -3.74
N GLU A 92 0.24 -3.13 -3.50
CA GLU A 92 0.77 -4.45 -3.88
C GLU A 92 0.71 -4.73 -5.39
N SER A 93 -0.12 -4.01 -6.14
CA SER A 93 -0.15 -4.12 -7.61
C SER A 93 1.16 -3.70 -8.27
N ARG A 94 1.98 -2.92 -7.55
CA ARG A 94 3.31 -2.51 -7.98
C ARG A 94 4.35 -3.49 -7.46
N PRO A 95 5.38 -3.83 -8.25
CA PRO A 95 6.45 -4.69 -7.77
C PRO A 95 7.15 -4.06 -6.56
N PRO A 96 7.72 -4.85 -5.63
CA PRO A 96 8.34 -4.35 -4.41
C PRO A 96 9.51 -3.40 -4.67
N MET A 97 10.07 -3.45 -5.89
CA MET A 97 11.15 -2.59 -6.35
C MET A 97 10.71 -1.24 -6.90
N ALA A 98 9.42 -1.09 -7.25
CA ALA A 98 8.84 0.19 -7.65
C ALA A 98 8.50 1.03 -6.41
N ILE A 99 9.51 1.23 -5.58
CA ILE A 99 9.50 1.91 -4.29
C ILE A 99 8.81 3.27 -4.36
N GLN A 100 9.25 4.11 -5.29
CA GLN A 100 8.75 5.47 -5.43
C GLN A 100 7.28 5.46 -5.87
N GLU A 101 6.93 4.60 -6.84
CA GLU A 101 5.54 4.45 -7.28
C GLU A 101 4.63 3.97 -6.14
N ARG A 102 5.09 3.02 -5.33
CA ARG A 102 4.33 2.50 -4.18
C ARG A 102 4.11 3.57 -3.13
N PHE A 103 5.15 4.35 -2.84
CA PHE A 103 5.04 5.48 -1.93
C PHE A 103 4.11 6.56 -2.46
N ASP A 104 4.20 6.91 -3.74
CA ASP A 104 3.30 7.87 -4.39
C ASP A 104 1.84 7.38 -4.40
N VAL A 105 1.60 6.07 -4.55
CA VAL A 105 0.27 5.47 -4.39
C VAL A 105 -0.24 5.67 -2.96
N VAL A 106 0.56 5.35 -1.94
CA VAL A 106 0.15 5.53 -0.53
C VAL A 106 -0.19 6.99 -0.23
N VAL A 107 0.72 7.91 -0.56
CA VAL A 107 0.52 9.36 -0.32
C VAL A 107 -0.68 9.86 -1.12
N GLY A 108 -0.82 9.45 -2.38
CA GLY A 108 -1.93 9.84 -3.24
C GLY A 108 -3.29 9.39 -2.69
N MET A 109 -3.39 8.15 -2.20
CA MET A 109 -4.63 7.62 -1.62
C MET A 109 -5.00 8.29 -0.29
N PHE A 110 -4.03 8.58 0.57
CA PHE A 110 -4.29 9.36 1.78
C PHE A 110 -4.64 10.82 1.47
N SER A 111 -3.97 11.42 0.48
CA SER A 111 -4.28 12.76 -0.04
C SER A 111 -5.73 12.84 -0.51
N ASP A 112 -6.19 11.85 -1.27
CA ASP A 112 -7.60 11.80 -1.70
C ASP A 112 -8.56 11.58 -0.53
N ARG A 113 -8.26 10.60 0.34
CA ARG A 113 -9.15 10.21 1.42
C ARG A 113 -9.43 11.35 2.40
N TYR A 114 -8.38 12.07 2.78
CA TYR A 114 -8.48 13.20 3.70
C TYR A 114 -8.63 14.54 2.98
N MET A 115 -8.76 14.54 1.64
CA MET A 115 -8.81 15.77 0.83
C MET A 115 -7.67 16.72 1.19
N LEU A 116 -6.46 16.17 1.27
CA LEU A 116 -5.30 16.93 1.69
C LEU A 116 -4.99 18.03 0.69
N ASP A 117 -4.64 19.16 1.27
CA ASP A 117 -4.12 20.29 0.58
C ASP A 117 -2.62 20.05 0.21
N GLU A 118 -1.98 20.87 -0.62
CA GLU A 118 -0.59 20.60 -1.07
C GLU A 118 0.42 20.69 0.08
N SER A 119 0.18 21.61 1.03
CA SER A 119 1.02 21.75 2.21
C SER A 119 0.85 20.56 3.16
N GLN A 120 -0.38 20.07 3.31
CA GLN A 120 -0.71 18.88 4.10
C GLN A 120 -0.16 17.61 3.46
N GLU A 121 -0.29 17.44 2.14
CA GLU A 121 0.28 16.30 1.40
C GLU A 121 1.81 16.30 1.50
N SER A 122 2.46 17.45 1.30
CA SER A 122 3.91 17.58 1.48
C SER A 122 4.33 17.27 2.92
N ALA A 123 3.57 17.73 3.92
CA ALA A 123 3.83 17.40 5.31
C ALA A 123 3.68 15.89 5.59
N LEU A 124 2.62 15.25 5.06
CA LEU A 124 2.41 13.81 5.17
C LEU A 124 3.58 13.06 4.54
N ARG A 125 3.94 13.42 3.31
CA ARG A 125 5.06 12.84 2.56
C ARG A 125 6.36 12.89 3.36
N GLY A 126 6.70 14.07 3.89
CA GLY A 126 7.91 14.27 4.69
C GLY A 126 7.94 13.40 5.95
N VAL A 127 6.84 13.37 6.70
CA VAL A 127 6.74 12.56 7.93
C VAL A 127 6.80 11.06 7.62
N MET A 128 6.07 10.60 6.60
CA MET A 128 6.08 9.18 6.22
C MET A 128 7.47 8.72 5.75
N LEU A 129 8.15 9.52 4.93
CA LEU A 129 9.49 9.20 4.47
C LEU A 129 10.49 9.14 5.63
N GLN A 130 10.44 10.15 6.52
CA GLN A 130 11.32 10.22 7.68
C GLN A 130 11.13 9.03 8.63
N GLU A 131 9.89 8.68 8.98
CA GLU A 131 9.62 7.55 9.87
C GLU A 131 9.94 6.20 9.22
N SER A 132 9.70 6.06 7.92
CA SER A 132 10.08 4.84 7.19
C SER A 132 11.60 4.65 7.18
N LEU A 133 12.37 5.72 6.94
CA LEU A 133 13.85 5.68 6.97
C LEU A 133 14.37 5.33 8.35
N ARG A 134 13.81 5.95 9.39
CA ARG A 134 14.19 5.66 10.76
C ARG A 134 13.88 4.21 11.15
N MET A 135 12.72 3.69 10.74
CA MET A 135 12.33 2.33 11.06
C MET A 135 13.16 1.30 10.27
N PHE A 136 13.46 1.58 9.00
CA PHE A 136 14.30 0.69 8.18
C PHE A 136 15.72 0.64 8.71
N THR A 137 16.34 1.79 8.95
CA THR A 137 17.71 1.83 9.48
C THR A 137 17.82 1.07 10.81
N ARG A 138 16.81 1.21 11.69
CA ARG A 138 16.78 0.51 12.99
C ARG A 138 16.59 -1.01 12.88
N HIS A 139 15.82 -1.49 11.90
CA HIS A 139 15.39 -2.89 11.84
C HIS A 139 15.84 -3.67 10.59
N SER A 140 16.57 -3.03 9.67
CA SER A 140 16.98 -3.58 8.36
C SER A 140 17.60 -4.96 8.48
N GLY A 141 18.52 -5.18 9.42
CA GLY A 141 19.15 -6.49 9.64
C GLY A 141 18.14 -7.61 9.94
N ARG A 142 17.15 -7.34 10.82
CA ARG A 142 16.09 -8.32 11.14
C ARG A 142 15.18 -8.56 9.93
N ILE A 143 14.79 -7.47 9.27
CA ILE A 143 13.92 -7.50 8.09
C ILE A 143 14.52 -8.33 6.96
N MET A 144 15.78 -8.08 6.65
CA MET A 144 16.50 -8.82 5.61
C MET A 144 16.65 -10.29 5.99
N GLN A 145 16.89 -10.60 7.27
CA GLN A 145 17.03 -11.98 7.73
C GLN A 145 15.76 -12.82 7.46
N TYR A 146 14.60 -12.43 8.01
CA TYR A 146 13.38 -13.21 7.80
C TYR A 146 12.83 -13.06 6.37
N GLY A 147 13.03 -11.91 5.72
CA GLY A 147 12.61 -11.67 4.34
C GLY A 147 13.32 -12.59 3.34
N MET A 148 14.64 -12.75 3.49
CA MET A 148 15.44 -13.65 2.65
C MET A 148 15.03 -15.11 2.85
N GLU A 149 14.86 -15.57 4.09
CA GLU A 149 14.40 -16.93 4.37
C GLU A 149 13.04 -17.21 3.72
N MET A 150 12.08 -16.29 3.87
CA MET A 150 10.75 -16.41 3.26
C MET A 150 10.82 -16.54 1.73
N ILE A 151 11.62 -15.70 1.08
CA ILE A 151 11.77 -15.70 -0.38
C ILE A 151 12.48 -16.97 -0.84
N GLN A 152 13.53 -17.40 -0.16
CA GLN A 152 14.25 -18.63 -0.49
C GLN A 152 13.37 -19.88 -0.36
N THR A 153 12.61 -20.01 0.73
CA THR A 153 11.66 -21.13 0.90
C THR A 153 10.65 -21.17 -0.25
N ARG A 154 10.20 -20.00 -0.72
CA ARG A 154 9.25 -19.90 -1.83
C ARG A 154 9.87 -20.17 -3.18
N ALA A 155 11.10 -19.70 -3.41
CA ALA A 155 11.87 -20.02 -4.62
C ALA A 155 12.17 -21.52 -4.72
N ALA A 156 12.34 -22.20 -3.57
CA ALA A 156 12.46 -23.65 -3.50
C ALA A 156 11.12 -24.39 -3.71
N GLY A 157 10.00 -23.68 -3.83
CA GLY A 157 8.67 -24.27 -3.92
C GLY A 157 8.27 -25.05 -2.67
N GLU A 158 8.85 -24.72 -1.52
CA GLU A 158 8.59 -25.37 -0.24
C GLU A 158 7.45 -24.65 0.52
N PRO A 159 6.62 -25.40 1.27
CA PRO A 159 5.62 -24.81 2.15
C PRO A 159 6.33 -24.15 3.34
N PHE A 160 5.66 -23.21 3.98
CA PHE A 160 6.14 -22.72 5.27
C PHE A 160 5.88 -23.76 6.37
N THR A 161 6.85 -23.96 7.26
CA THR A 161 6.68 -24.79 8.46
C THR A 161 6.34 -23.93 9.68
N ALA A 162 5.72 -24.55 10.70
CA ALA A 162 5.40 -23.85 11.94
C ALA A 162 6.67 -23.30 12.63
N GLU A 163 7.78 -24.03 12.59
CA GLU A 163 9.06 -23.62 13.17
C GLU A 163 9.68 -22.44 12.42
N GLN A 164 9.56 -22.41 11.09
CA GLN A 164 9.99 -21.26 10.29
C GLN A 164 9.19 -20.02 10.68
N VAL A 165 7.86 -20.13 10.70
CA VAL A 165 6.99 -19.01 11.03
C VAL A 165 7.18 -18.55 12.48
N GLN A 166 7.43 -19.46 13.42
CA GLN A 166 7.77 -19.11 14.80
C GLN A 166 9.03 -18.25 14.90
N ARG A 167 10.10 -18.65 14.20
CA ARG A 167 11.35 -17.85 14.15
C ARG A 167 11.10 -16.49 13.53
N TRP A 168 10.38 -16.42 12.42
CA TRP A 168 10.06 -15.16 11.75
C TRP A 168 9.21 -14.25 12.62
N ALA A 169 8.20 -14.79 13.31
CA ALA A 169 7.36 -14.03 14.24
C ALA A 169 8.19 -13.43 15.38
N THR A 170 9.12 -14.21 15.94
CA THR A 170 10.05 -13.75 16.98
C THR A 170 10.95 -12.61 16.48
N LEU A 171 11.50 -12.73 15.26
CA LEU A 171 12.33 -11.69 14.65
C LEU A 171 11.54 -10.43 14.27
N ALA A 172 10.27 -10.60 13.85
CA ALA A 172 9.42 -9.52 13.39
C ALA A 172 8.75 -8.74 14.53
N GLN A 173 8.58 -9.35 15.72
CA GLN A 173 7.86 -8.74 16.84
C GLN A 173 8.37 -7.33 17.21
N PRO A 174 9.69 -7.08 17.35
CA PRO A 174 10.19 -5.74 17.65
C PRO A 174 9.91 -4.72 16.55
N VAL A 175 9.92 -5.17 15.29
CA VAL A 175 9.63 -4.33 14.12
C VAL A 175 8.16 -3.93 14.12
N PHE A 176 7.28 -4.90 14.38
CA PHE A 176 5.84 -4.71 14.45
C PHE A 176 5.44 -3.73 15.56
N LEU A 177 5.98 -3.90 16.77
CA LEU A 177 5.67 -3.02 17.91
C LEU A 177 6.12 -1.57 17.65
N ASP A 178 7.35 -1.36 17.16
CA ASP A 178 7.86 -0.02 16.80
C ASP A 178 7.05 0.60 15.66
N ALA A 179 6.65 -0.19 14.65
CA ALA A 179 5.79 0.29 13.57
C ALA A 179 4.41 0.77 14.06
N ARG A 180 3.78 0.01 14.96
CA ARG A 180 2.49 0.38 15.56
C ARG A 180 2.58 1.68 16.38
N GLU A 181 3.62 1.79 17.20
CA GLU A 181 3.88 3.00 18.00
C GLU A 181 4.08 4.21 17.09
N ARG A 182 4.94 4.09 16.08
CA ARG A 182 5.21 5.16 15.10
C ARG A 182 3.98 5.56 14.32
N MET A 183 3.19 4.61 13.85
CA MET A 183 1.95 4.92 13.11
C MET A 183 0.99 5.75 13.97
N THR A 184 0.85 5.41 15.25
CA THR A 184 0.01 6.18 16.19
C THR A 184 0.57 7.57 16.42
N GLN A 185 1.89 7.70 16.55
CA GLN A 185 2.56 8.98 16.72
C GLN A 185 2.43 9.87 15.47
N VAL A 186 2.67 9.31 14.28
CA VAL A 186 2.48 10.00 12.99
C VAL A 186 1.04 10.48 12.83
N ALA A 187 0.05 9.64 13.14
CA ALA A 187 -1.35 10.04 13.06
C ALA A 187 -1.66 11.19 14.02
N ARG A 188 -1.11 11.18 15.25
CA ARG A 188 -1.26 12.28 16.20
C ARG A 188 -0.64 13.57 15.67
N ASP A 189 0.63 13.54 15.29
CA ASP A 189 1.38 14.72 14.84
C ASP A 189 0.80 15.30 13.54
N PHE A 190 0.36 14.42 12.64
CA PHE A 190 -0.29 14.83 11.41
C PHE A 190 -1.70 15.39 11.68
N GLY A 191 -2.45 14.82 12.62
CA GLY A 191 -3.79 15.27 13.00
C GLY A 191 -3.85 16.71 13.52
N GLU A 192 -2.73 17.26 14.02
CA GLU A 192 -2.60 18.68 14.39
C GLU A 192 -2.67 19.62 13.18
N LYS A 193 -2.30 19.14 11.99
CA LYS A 193 -2.31 19.89 10.72
C LYS A 193 -3.62 19.74 9.94
N LEU A 194 -4.51 18.89 10.42
CA LEU A 194 -5.80 18.61 9.81
C LEU A 194 -6.89 19.52 10.38
N ASP A 195 -7.86 19.87 9.55
CA ASP A 195 -9.09 20.51 10.01
C ASP A 195 -9.93 19.52 10.87
N PRO A 196 -10.96 20.00 11.58
CA PRO A 196 -11.75 19.13 12.46
C PRO A 196 -12.42 17.94 11.76
N GLN A 197 -12.88 18.10 10.52
CA GLN A 197 -13.56 17.04 9.77
C GLN A 197 -12.55 15.99 9.28
N GLN A 198 -11.40 16.44 8.76
CA GLN A 198 -10.28 15.57 8.39
C GLN A 198 -9.77 14.78 9.60
N ARG A 199 -9.70 15.41 10.79
CA ARG A 199 -9.27 14.77 12.03
C ARG A 199 -10.24 13.69 12.50
N GLU A 200 -11.54 13.95 12.48
CA GLU A 200 -12.56 12.94 12.81
C GLU A 200 -12.45 11.71 11.90
N LEU A 201 -12.22 11.93 10.60
CA LEU A 201 -12.00 10.84 9.63
C LEU A 201 -10.71 10.06 9.95
N LEU A 202 -9.60 10.76 10.22
CA LEU A 202 -8.33 10.15 10.60
C LEU A 202 -8.47 9.32 11.89
N GLU A 203 -9.17 9.81 12.91
CA GLU A 203 -9.41 9.10 14.17
C GLU A 203 -10.21 7.82 13.94
N ARG A 204 -11.26 7.88 13.11
CA ARG A 204 -12.05 6.70 12.71
C ARG A 204 -11.18 5.65 12.01
N ASP A 205 -10.33 6.08 11.09
CA ASP A 205 -9.45 5.20 10.32
C ASP A 205 -8.35 4.59 11.18
N LEU A 206 -7.76 5.39 12.07
CA LEU A 206 -6.76 4.93 13.03
C LEU A 206 -7.36 3.91 14.00
N GLY A 207 -8.60 4.12 14.45
CA GLY A 207 -9.33 3.15 15.25
C GLY A 207 -9.49 1.81 14.54
N ALA A 208 -9.89 1.81 13.26
CA ALA A 208 -9.98 0.60 12.46
C ALA A 208 -8.62 -0.08 12.22
N ALA A 209 -7.58 0.71 11.92
CA ALA A 209 -6.22 0.22 11.76
C ALA A 209 -5.70 -0.46 13.04
N ASN A 210 -5.94 0.15 14.21
CA ASN A 210 -5.56 -0.42 15.50
C ASN A 210 -6.25 -1.75 15.79
N ARG A 211 -7.56 -1.89 15.49
CA ARG A 211 -8.24 -3.19 15.63
C ARG A 211 -7.59 -4.28 14.78
N ARG A 212 -7.23 -3.96 13.54
CA ARG A 212 -6.56 -4.92 12.62
C ARG A 212 -5.15 -5.26 13.13
N LEU A 213 -4.41 -4.27 13.64
CA LEU A 213 -3.09 -4.46 14.25
C LEU A 213 -3.17 -5.31 15.52
N ASP A 214 -4.17 -5.11 16.38
CA ASP A 214 -4.37 -5.93 17.57
C ASP A 214 -4.58 -7.41 17.20
N TRP A 215 -5.39 -7.67 16.17
CA TRP A 215 -5.57 -9.02 15.64
C TRP A 215 -4.26 -9.63 15.12
N VAL A 216 -3.46 -8.85 14.38
CA VAL A 216 -2.12 -9.29 13.91
C VAL A 216 -1.20 -9.59 15.09
N GLY A 217 -1.22 -8.77 16.14
CA GLY A 217 -0.45 -8.96 17.36
C GLY A 217 -0.80 -10.27 18.07
N GLN A 218 -2.09 -10.54 18.28
CA GLN A 218 -2.58 -11.79 18.88
C GLN A 218 -2.14 -13.02 18.08
N ARG A 219 -2.21 -12.93 16.74
CA ARG A 219 -1.74 -14.02 15.87
C ARG A 219 -0.22 -14.18 15.91
N GLY A 220 0.52 -13.08 15.96
CA GLY A 220 1.97 -13.07 16.14
C GLY A 220 2.40 -13.79 17.42
N GLU A 221 1.68 -13.57 18.53
CA GLU A 221 1.91 -14.29 19.79
C GLU A 221 1.67 -15.80 19.68
N ALA A 222 0.60 -16.21 18.99
CA ALA A 222 0.34 -17.63 18.71
C ALA A 222 1.46 -18.25 17.86
N TRP A 223 1.90 -17.56 16.81
CA TRP A 223 2.99 -18.04 15.96
C TRP A 223 4.32 -18.14 16.71
N MET A 224 4.62 -17.21 17.62
CA MET A 224 5.80 -17.32 18.49
C MET A 224 5.77 -18.55 19.41
N ARG A 225 4.58 -19.13 19.67
CA ARG A 225 4.42 -20.42 20.37
C ARG A 225 4.42 -21.64 19.44
N GLY A 226 4.60 -21.44 18.13
CA GLY A 226 4.52 -22.50 17.11
C GLY A 226 3.10 -22.88 16.72
N GLU A 227 2.08 -22.12 17.15
CA GLU A 227 0.67 -22.35 16.83
C GLU A 227 0.31 -21.72 15.47
N TRP A 228 1.06 -22.07 14.42
CA TRP A 228 0.82 -21.55 13.07
C TRP A 228 0.03 -22.53 12.20
N SER A 229 -0.90 -21.98 11.42
CA SER A 229 -1.62 -22.68 10.36
C SER A 229 -1.72 -21.83 9.08
N PRO A 230 -1.82 -22.44 7.88
CA PRO A 230 -2.06 -21.71 6.63
C PRO A 230 -3.30 -20.79 6.67
N GLU A 231 -4.35 -21.22 7.38
CA GLU A 231 -5.62 -20.50 7.51
C GLU A 231 -5.48 -19.16 8.23
N ASP A 232 -4.51 -19.04 9.14
CA ASP A 232 -4.22 -17.80 9.84
C ASP A 232 -3.90 -16.66 8.87
N TRP A 233 -3.39 -16.99 7.68
CA TRP A 233 -3.00 -16.03 6.64
C TRP A 233 -3.87 -16.07 5.39
N GLY A 234 -4.88 -16.93 5.31
CA GLY A 234 -5.66 -17.09 4.09
C GLY A 234 -4.88 -17.75 2.95
N ILE A 235 -3.77 -18.44 3.24
CA ILE A 235 -2.90 -19.08 2.23
C ILE A 235 -3.17 -20.57 2.06
N GLU A 236 -4.28 -21.09 2.61
CA GLU A 236 -4.66 -22.50 2.43
C GLU A 236 -4.90 -22.88 0.95
N ALA A 237 -5.20 -21.88 0.10
CA ALA A 237 -5.36 -22.06 -1.34
C ALA A 237 -4.07 -21.82 -2.14
N ASP A 238 -2.98 -21.44 -1.48
CA ASP A 238 -1.71 -21.16 -2.15
C ASP A 238 -1.10 -22.44 -2.76
N PRO A 239 -0.72 -22.43 -4.05
CA PRO A 239 -0.30 -23.64 -4.75
C PRO A 239 0.99 -24.24 -4.19
N ILE A 240 1.93 -23.40 -3.73
CA ILE A 240 3.20 -23.87 -3.14
C ILE A 240 2.93 -24.50 -1.77
N GLN A 241 2.07 -23.89 -0.95
CA GLN A 241 1.69 -24.43 0.34
C GLN A 241 1.01 -25.80 0.19
N ARG A 242 0.00 -25.90 -0.69
CA ARG A 242 -0.72 -27.16 -0.94
C ARG A 242 0.17 -28.26 -1.52
N ALA A 243 1.04 -27.92 -2.48
CA ALA A 243 1.98 -28.88 -3.05
C ALA A 243 2.95 -29.40 -1.98
N GLY A 244 3.41 -28.51 -1.10
CA GLY A 244 4.25 -28.86 0.04
C GLY A 244 3.60 -29.82 1.01
N GLU A 245 2.37 -29.53 1.43
CA GLU A 245 1.57 -30.38 2.32
C GLU A 245 1.31 -31.75 1.70
N ALA A 246 0.95 -31.80 0.41
CA ALA A 246 0.75 -33.06 -0.31
C ALA A 246 2.02 -33.93 -0.33
N ARG A 247 3.20 -33.32 -0.55
CA ARG A 247 4.49 -34.02 -0.50
C ARG A 247 4.86 -34.48 0.91
N ALA A 248 4.53 -33.70 1.94
CA ALA A 248 4.75 -34.09 3.33
C ALA A 248 3.85 -35.28 3.71
N ALA A 249 2.57 -35.26 3.33
CA ALA A 249 1.62 -36.34 3.54
C ALA A 249 2.03 -37.63 2.81
N ALA A 250 2.49 -37.53 1.56
CA ALA A 250 3.00 -38.67 0.80
C ALA A 250 4.20 -39.34 1.49
N ARG A 251 5.18 -38.55 1.94
CA ARG A 251 6.35 -39.05 2.68
C ARG A 251 5.97 -39.72 4.01
N ALA A 252 4.99 -39.17 4.72
CA ALA A 252 4.49 -39.78 5.96
C ALA A 252 3.79 -41.12 5.70
N ALA A 253 3.01 -41.23 4.61
CA ALA A 253 2.37 -42.48 4.21
C ALA A 253 3.38 -43.55 3.76
N GLU A 254 4.44 -43.16 3.03
CA GLU A 254 5.54 -44.05 2.67
C GLU A 254 6.31 -44.54 3.90
N ALA A 255 6.58 -43.67 4.89
CA ALA A 255 7.23 -44.07 6.13
C ALA A 255 6.36 -45.06 6.94
N ALA A 256 5.05 -44.85 6.98
CA ALA A 256 4.12 -45.75 7.68
C ALA A 256 4.00 -47.12 7.00
N THR A 257 4.08 -47.18 5.66
CA THR A 257 4.00 -48.42 4.88
C THR A 257 5.34 -49.16 4.82
N GLY A 258 6.46 -48.43 4.70
CA GLY A 258 7.82 -48.96 4.64
C GLY A 258 8.33 -49.55 5.95
N ALA A 259 7.77 -49.16 7.10
CA ALA A 259 8.08 -49.78 8.39
C ALA A 259 7.56 -51.23 8.52
N SER A 260 6.74 -51.71 7.58
CA SER A 260 6.27 -53.10 7.50
C SER A 260 7.00 -53.93 6.44
N GLY A 261 8.13 -53.42 5.91
CA GLY A 261 9.00 -54.19 5.02
C GLY A 261 9.37 -55.52 5.68
N PRO A 262 9.32 -56.64 4.91
CA PRO A 262 9.41 -57.98 5.48
C PRO A 262 10.69 -58.10 6.28
N SER A 263 10.53 -58.36 7.57
CA SER A 263 11.59 -58.84 8.45
C SER A 263 12.06 -60.17 7.88
N GLY A 264 12.92 -60.09 6.86
CA GLY A 264 13.58 -61.20 6.21
C GLY A 264 14.51 -61.84 7.22
N SER A 265 13.94 -62.76 7.99
CA SER A 265 14.65 -63.86 8.63
C SER A 265 15.33 -64.68 7.54
N GLY A 266 16.45 -64.17 7.04
CA GLY A 266 17.33 -64.82 6.08
C GLY A 266 18.65 -65.12 6.78
N ALA A 267 18.66 -66.23 7.51
CA ALA A 267 19.86 -66.79 8.09
C ALA A 267 20.85 -67.28 7.01
N ALA A 268 22.13 -67.01 7.27
CA ALA A 268 23.32 -67.82 6.95
C ALA A 268 23.79 -68.00 5.49
N ALA A 269 25.00 -67.47 5.23
CA ALA A 269 26.23 -68.17 4.78
C ALA A 269 27.11 -67.13 4.04
N GLY A 270 28.24 -66.67 4.56
CA GLY A 270 29.47 -67.46 4.71
C GLY A 270 30.42 -67.10 3.56
N GLY A 271 31.45 -66.28 3.83
CA GLY A 271 32.41 -65.87 2.81
C GLY A 271 33.49 -64.95 3.35
N ALA A 272 34.49 -65.55 4.01
CA ALA A 272 35.73 -64.91 4.42
C ALA A 272 36.57 -64.50 3.20
N GLY A 273 37.20 -63.31 3.27
CA GLY A 273 38.17 -62.82 2.30
C GLY A 273 38.84 -61.53 2.78
N ASP A 274 40.14 -61.63 3.04
CA ASP A 274 41.07 -60.76 3.78
C ASP A 274 41.39 -59.40 3.11
N PRO A 275 42.06 -58.46 3.82
CA PRO A 275 42.18 -57.04 3.50
C PRO A 275 43.53 -56.66 2.88
N ALA A 276 43.53 -55.68 1.97
CA ALA A 276 44.68 -54.79 1.74
C ALA A 276 44.30 -53.65 0.80
N ALA A 277 44.32 -52.40 1.30
CA ALA A 277 45.02 -51.29 0.65
C ALA A 277 44.71 -49.95 1.34
N ARG A 278 45.76 -49.43 1.97
CA ARG A 278 46.10 -48.02 2.21
C ARG A 278 45.28 -46.99 1.42
N SER A 279 44.85 -45.92 2.10
CA SER A 279 45.29 -44.58 1.71
C SER A 279 45.37 -43.64 2.90
N LYS A 280 46.49 -42.92 2.96
CA LYS A 280 46.83 -41.85 3.91
C LYS A 280 46.34 -40.52 3.34
N GLN A 281 45.81 -39.65 4.19
CA GLN A 281 45.82 -38.17 4.17
C GLN A 281 44.56 -37.69 4.89
N GLY A 282 44.56 -36.71 5.78
CA GLY A 282 45.58 -35.80 6.27
C GLY A 282 44.94 -35.01 7.42
N ALA A 283 45.74 -34.67 8.41
CA ALA A 283 45.33 -33.98 9.62
C ALA A 283 44.88 -32.53 9.33
N GLY A 284 43.77 -32.13 9.93
CA GLY A 284 43.32 -30.75 10.06
C GLY A 284 42.61 -30.59 11.40
N ALA A 285 43.26 -29.89 12.32
CA ALA A 285 42.85 -29.73 13.71
C ALA A 285 41.63 -28.81 13.86
N THR A 286 40.67 -29.22 14.67
CA THR A 286 39.69 -28.31 15.30
C THR A 286 39.64 -28.58 16.80
N SER A 287 40.44 -27.83 17.54
CA SER A 287 40.23 -27.56 18.97
C SER A 287 39.27 -26.40 19.09
N GLY A 288 38.18 -26.56 19.85
CA GLY A 288 37.16 -25.54 20.04
C GLY A 288 36.21 -25.92 21.16
N THR A 289 36.76 -25.91 22.36
CA THR A 289 36.17 -26.23 23.67
C THR A 289 34.86 -25.49 23.95
N ALA A 290 33.92 -26.25 24.49
CA ALA A 290 32.71 -25.79 25.15
C ALA A 290 33.02 -24.85 26.32
N GLY A 291 32.41 -23.67 26.29
CA GLY A 291 32.36 -22.73 27.41
C GLY A 291 30.94 -22.68 27.95
N ALA A 292 30.72 -23.38 29.07
CA ALA A 292 29.57 -23.17 29.93
C ALA A 292 29.72 -21.82 30.65
N ALA A 293 28.69 -20.98 30.60
CA ALA A 293 28.59 -19.79 31.43
C ALA A 293 27.20 -19.75 32.07
N THR A 294 27.19 -20.10 33.35
CA THR A 294 26.19 -19.72 34.35
C THR A 294 26.14 -18.20 34.49
N GLY A 295 24.94 -17.63 34.51
CA GLY A 295 24.68 -16.23 34.85
C GLY A 295 23.25 -16.06 35.31
N ALA A 296 23.08 -15.99 36.63
CA ALA A 296 21.83 -15.75 37.33
C ALA A 296 21.49 -14.25 37.42
N ASP A 297 20.23 -13.99 37.81
CA ASP A 297 19.63 -12.76 38.33
C ASP A 297 19.26 -11.62 37.37
N ALA A 298 17.95 -11.49 37.12
CA ALA A 298 17.18 -10.25 37.31
C ALA A 298 15.65 -10.53 37.31
N PRO A 299 14.84 -9.70 38.01
CA PRO A 299 13.62 -10.15 38.68
C PRO A 299 12.33 -9.98 37.86
N GLY A 300 11.34 -10.77 38.26
CA GLY A 300 9.99 -10.78 37.70
C GLY A 300 9.22 -9.48 37.92
N GLY A 301 8.67 -8.96 36.83
CA GLY A 301 7.59 -7.99 36.82
C GLY A 301 6.31 -8.67 36.34
N VAL A 302 5.43 -9.01 37.28
CA VAL A 302 4.09 -9.54 37.00
C VAL A 302 3.22 -8.36 36.57
N SER A 303 2.85 -8.28 35.28
CA SER A 303 1.82 -7.36 34.82
C SER A 303 0.46 -8.07 34.86
N PRO A 304 -0.57 -7.49 35.53
CA PRO A 304 -1.87 -8.12 35.66
C PRO A 304 -2.62 -8.10 34.32
N GLY A 305 -3.25 -9.24 34.01
CA GLY A 305 -4.01 -9.46 32.80
C GLY A 305 -5.16 -8.47 32.63
N LEU A 306 -5.16 -7.78 31.49
CA LEU A 306 -6.33 -7.13 30.94
C LEU A 306 -7.24 -8.21 30.35
N ALA A 307 -8.41 -8.38 30.96
CA ALA A 307 -9.47 -9.22 30.45
C ALA A 307 -9.92 -8.72 29.06
N PRO A 308 -10.24 -9.61 28.11
CA PRO A 308 -10.80 -9.22 26.83
C PRO A 308 -12.19 -8.59 27.04
N PRO A 309 -12.56 -7.53 26.28
CA PRO A 309 -13.91 -6.99 26.34
C PRO A 309 -14.93 -8.02 25.81
N PRO A 310 -16.15 -8.07 26.38
CA PRO A 310 -17.19 -8.96 25.90
C PRO A 310 -17.65 -8.59 24.47
N PRO A 311 -18.12 -9.57 23.67
CA PRO A 311 -18.68 -9.29 22.35
C PRO A 311 -19.98 -8.49 22.47
N THR A 312 -19.98 -7.25 22.00
CA THR A 312 -21.17 -6.42 21.81
C THR A 312 -21.98 -6.91 20.61
N GLY A 313 -22.70 -8.01 20.80
CA GLY A 313 -23.78 -8.45 19.93
C GLY A 313 -25.12 -8.03 20.52
N ALA A 314 -25.61 -6.85 20.15
CA ALA A 314 -26.99 -6.45 20.40
C ALA A 314 -27.57 -5.82 19.13
N THR A 315 -28.25 -6.67 18.36
CA THR A 315 -29.22 -6.34 17.33
C THR A 315 -30.23 -5.32 17.89
N ARG A 316 -30.23 -4.11 17.34
CA ARG A 316 -31.34 -3.16 17.53
C ARG A 316 -32.23 -3.22 16.30
N ASP A 317 -33.46 -3.66 16.52
CA ASP A 317 -34.55 -3.58 15.55
C ASP A 317 -34.80 -2.12 15.11
N PRO A 318 -35.08 -1.87 13.82
CA PRO A 318 -35.46 -0.54 13.36
C PRO A 318 -36.91 -0.24 13.76
N GLN A 319 -37.06 0.64 14.75
CA GLN A 319 -38.35 1.17 15.16
C GLN A 319 -38.87 2.13 14.06
N ALA A 320 -39.97 1.73 13.43
CA ALA A 320 -40.71 2.52 12.47
C ALA A 320 -41.26 3.81 13.12
N ALA A 321 -40.89 4.96 12.58
CA ALA A 321 -41.51 6.25 12.88
C ALA A 321 -42.29 6.71 11.64
N THR A 322 -43.60 6.48 11.71
CA THR A 322 -44.63 7.17 10.92
C THR A 322 -44.80 8.60 11.43
N GLY A 323 -44.70 9.59 10.54
CA GLY A 323 -45.07 10.99 10.79
C GLY A 323 -44.63 11.85 9.61
N ALA A 324 -45.53 12.13 8.65
CA ALA A 324 -46.42 13.28 8.62
C ALA A 324 -45.85 14.39 7.71
N ASP A 325 -46.45 14.50 6.53
CA ASP A 325 -46.31 15.61 5.57
C ASP A 325 -46.54 16.97 6.24
N PRO A 326 -45.75 17.98 5.84
CA PRO A 326 -46.28 19.33 5.72
C PRO A 326 -46.28 19.79 4.26
N ALA A 327 -47.49 20.18 3.87
CA ALA A 327 -47.86 20.92 2.67
C ALA A 327 -46.81 21.94 2.21
N GLY A 328 -46.56 21.94 0.90
CA GLY A 328 -45.69 22.92 0.25
C GLY A 328 -46.28 24.33 0.20
N PRO A 329 -45.46 25.29 -0.20
CA PRO A 329 -45.95 26.50 -0.83
C PRO A 329 -45.36 26.70 -2.23
N GLY A 330 -46.27 26.95 -3.19
CA GLY A 330 -46.11 28.06 -4.13
C GLY A 330 -45.08 27.90 -5.25
N SER A 331 -45.55 27.42 -6.40
CA SER A 331 -44.99 27.81 -7.69
C SER A 331 -45.13 29.34 -7.87
N ALA A 332 -44.02 30.07 -7.71
CA ALA A 332 -43.90 31.46 -8.13
C ALA A 332 -43.12 31.53 -9.45
N LYS A 333 -43.87 31.68 -10.54
CA LYS A 333 -43.39 32.26 -11.82
C LYS A 333 -43.07 33.73 -11.57
N GLY A 334 -41.86 34.17 -11.92
CA GLY A 334 -41.59 35.59 -12.17
C GLY A 334 -40.16 36.03 -11.87
N GLY A 335 -39.42 36.45 -12.90
CA GLY A 335 -38.27 37.34 -12.75
C GLY A 335 -37.16 37.18 -13.81
N PRO A 336 -37.22 37.88 -14.96
CA PRO A 336 -36.05 38.15 -15.78
C PRO A 336 -35.33 39.38 -15.20
N GLY A 337 -34.33 39.16 -14.35
CA GLY A 337 -33.62 40.28 -13.73
C GLY A 337 -32.42 39.80 -12.91
N GLY A 338 -31.24 39.81 -13.54
CA GLY A 338 -29.99 39.46 -12.86
C GLY A 338 -28.83 39.18 -13.81
N ALA A 339 -28.66 39.96 -14.88
CA ALA A 339 -27.55 39.84 -15.82
C ALA A 339 -26.38 40.81 -15.47
N ALA A 340 -26.13 41.07 -14.18
CA ALA A 340 -25.15 42.07 -13.74
C ALA A 340 -24.21 41.54 -12.65
N ASN A 341 -23.52 40.42 -12.94
CA ASN A 341 -22.17 40.07 -12.48
C ASN A 341 -21.84 38.66 -12.99
N ARG A 342 -21.70 38.50 -14.32
CA ARG A 342 -21.02 37.30 -14.82
C ARG A 342 -19.53 37.54 -14.66
N PRO A 343 -18.79 36.79 -13.84
CA PRO A 343 -17.34 36.91 -13.76
C PRO A 343 -16.75 36.55 -15.13
N THR A 344 -16.34 37.54 -15.91
CA THR A 344 -15.86 37.38 -17.31
C THR A 344 -14.39 36.96 -17.39
N GLY A 345 -13.91 36.08 -16.50
CA GLY A 345 -12.49 35.74 -16.36
C GLY A 345 -12.16 34.26 -16.51
N GLU A 346 -10.88 33.94 -16.61
CA GLU A 346 -10.30 32.58 -16.66
C GLU A 346 -10.76 31.67 -15.50
N GLN A 347 -11.13 32.25 -14.35
CA GLN A 347 -11.78 31.55 -13.23
C GLN A 347 -13.09 30.85 -13.65
N ASP A 348 -13.81 31.42 -14.62
CA ASP A 348 -15.02 30.83 -15.19
C ASP A 348 -14.70 29.62 -16.11
N ALA A 349 -13.46 29.49 -16.62
CA ALA A 349 -13.08 28.33 -17.43
C ALA A 349 -12.96 27.04 -16.59
N TRP A 350 -12.47 27.15 -15.36
CA TRP A 350 -12.29 26.00 -14.46
C TRP A 350 -13.64 25.50 -13.92
N ALA A 351 -14.52 26.42 -13.51
CA ALA A 351 -15.89 26.09 -13.15
C ALA A 351 -16.66 25.46 -14.32
N ARG A 352 -16.52 25.99 -15.54
CA ARG A 352 -17.10 25.38 -16.75
C ARG A 352 -16.54 23.99 -17.03
N TYR A 353 -15.25 23.75 -16.80
CA TYR A 353 -14.67 22.41 -16.92
C TYR A 353 -15.30 21.44 -15.92
N VAL A 354 -15.44 21.83 -14.65
CA VAL A 354 -16.05 21.00 -13.61
C VAL A 354 -17.51 20.68 -13.95
N GLN A 355 -18.27 21.68 -14.42
CA GLN A 355 -19.64 21.46 -14.87
C GLN A 355 -19.69 20.50 -16.07
N ALA A 356 -18.87 20.73 -17.10
CA ALA A 356 -18.78 19.84 -18.26
C ALA A 356 -18.35 18.42 -17.87
N PHE A 357 -17.49 18.28 -16.85
CA PHE A 357 -17.08 17.00 -16.30
C PHE A 357 -18.24 16.27 -15.62
N ILE A 358 -19.01 16.97 -14.77
CA ILE A 358 -20.23 16.46 -14.13
C ILE A 358 -21.23 15.98 -15.20
N ASP A 359 -21.45 16.80 -16.24
CA ASP A 359 -22.39 16.51 -17.31
C ASP A 359 -21.93 15.33 -18.17
N LYS A 360 -20.64 15.28 -18.53
CA LYS A 360 -20.04 14.21 -19.35
C LYS A 360 -20.18 12.84 -18.69
N TYR A 361 -19.88 12.75 -17.41
CA TYR A 361 -19.87 11.48 -16.68
C TYR A 361 -21.18 11.19 -15.94
N ARG A 362 -22.16 12.11 -16.02
CA ARG A 362 -23.44 12.03 -15.30
C ARG A 362 -23.21 11.69 -13.83
N LEU A 363 -22.37 12.50 -13.18
CA LEU A 363 -22.07 12.32 -11.77
C LEU A 363 -23.35 12.43 -10.94
N ASP A 364 -23.51 11.57 -9.94
CA ASP A 364 -24.63 11.67 -9.01
C ASP A 364 -24.50 12.91 -8.10
N ARG A 365 -25.54 13.20 -7.31
CA ARG A 365 -25.57 14.39 -6.45
C ARG A 365 -24.38 14.47 -5.48
N GLU A 366 -23.93 13.33 -4.94
CA GLU A 366 -22.82 13.30 -4.00
C GLU A 366 -21.49 13.51 -4.72
N GLN A 367 -21.28 12.82 -5.85
CA GLN A 367 -20.11 12.99 -6.71
C GLN A 367 -20.01 14.42 -7.24
N SER A 368 -21.12 15.03 -7.68
CA SER A 368 -21.14 16.44 -8.12
C SER A 368 -20.78 17.39 -6.98
N ARG A 369 -21.29 17.16 -5.76
CA ARG A 369 -20.91 17.96 -4.59
C ARG A 369 -19.41 17.87 -4.33
N ARG A 370 -18.82 16.66 -4.38
CA ARG A 370 -17.37 16.45 -4.23
C ARG A 370 -16.58 17.14 -5.35
N ALA A 371 -17.06 17.08 -6.59
CA ALA A 371 -16.43 17.78 -7.72
C ALA A 371 -16.36 19.30 -7.50
N TRP A 372 -17.45 19.89 -6.99
CA TRP A 372 -17.46 21.31 -6.63
C TRP A 372 -16.59 21.65 -5.43
N MET A 373 -16.49 20.77 -4.42
CA MET A 373 -15.54 20.95 -3.32
C MET A 373 -14.09 21.00 -3.82
N ILE A 374 -13.69 20.08 -4.71
CA ILE A 374 -12.35 20.08 -5.32
C ILE A 374 -12.10 21.42 -6.05
N HIS A 375 -13.07 21.92 -6.80
CA HIS A 375 -12.96 23.22 -7.46
C HIS A 375 -12.79 24.37 -6.46
N ASP A 376 -13.63 24.42 -5.42
CA ASP A 376 -13.62 25.48 -4.42
C ASP A 376 -12.32 25.51 -3.60
N GLU A 377 -11.68 24.36 -3.40
CA GLU A 377 -10.35 24.23 -2.79
C GLU A 377 -9.23 24.79 -3.69
N VAL A 378 -9.29 24.57 -5.01
CA VAL A 378 -8.25 25.01 -5.94
C VAL A 378 -8.38 26.49 -6.28
N ARG A 379 -9.61 27.03 -6.30
CA ARG A 379 -9.92 28.44 -6.59
C ARG A 379 -9.08 29.47 -5.80
N PRO A 380 -8.93 29.42 -4.46
CA PRO A 380 -8.10 30.38 -3.74
C PRO A 380 -6.63 30.32 -4.15
N ARG A 381 -6.10 29.14 -4.53
CA ARG A 381 -4.72 28.99 -5.00
C ARG A 381 -4.49 29.63 -6.35
N ILE A 382 -5.43 29.45 -7.29
CA ILE A 382 -5.40 30.14 -8.60
C ILE A 382 -5.32 31.66 -8.39
N THR A 383 -6.17 32.20 -7.51
CA THR A 383 -6.17 33.63 -7.17
C THR A 383 -4.82 34.07 -6.62
N LEU A 384 -4.25 33.30 -5.69
CA LEU A 384 -2.96 33.62 -5.07
C LEU A 384 -1.79 33.58 -6.07
N VAL A 385 -1.73 32.56 -6.94
CA VAL A 385 -0.71 32.44 -8.01
C VAL A 385 -0.81 33.62 -8.97
N THR A 386 -2.03 33.96 -9.39
CA THR A 386 -2.29 35.09 -10.30
C THR A 386 -1.91 36.42 -9.66
N GLN A 387 -2.27 36.62 -8.39
CA GLN A 387 -1.92 37.82 -7.64
C GLN A 387 -0.39 37.97 -7.51
N ARG A 388 0.30 36.94 -7.04
CA ARG A 388 1.77 36.96 -6.89
C ARG A 388 2.49 37.22 -8.20
N ALA A 389 2.03 36.61 -9.29
CA ALA A 389 2.60 36.82 -10.61
C ALA A 389 2.40 38.28 -11.08
N THR A 390 1.23 38.85 -10.81
CA THR A 390 0.92 40.26 -11.15
C THR A 390 1.80 41.22 -10.37
N GLU A 391 1.92 41.02 -9.05
CA GLU A 391 2.78 41.83 -8.17
C GLU A 391 4.26 41.74 -8.59
N ARG A 392 4.76 40.52 -8.86
CA ARG A 392 6.14 40.31 -9.32
C ARG A 392 6.39 40.94 -10.68
N ALA A 393 5.49 40.75 -11.65
CA ALA A 393 5.61 41.32 -12.98
C ALA A 393 5.67 42.85 -12.95
N ALA A 394 4.93 43.49 -12.02
CA ALA A 394 4.97 44.94 -11.83
C ALA A 394 6.31 45.45 -11.25
N SER A 395 7.07 44.61 -10.54
CA SER A 395 8.34 44.99 -9.89
C SER A 395 9.60 44.74 -10.72
N VAL A 396 9.49 44.09 -11.88
CA VAL A 396 10.65 43.67 -12.69
C VAL A 396 10.66 44.36 -14.06
N SER A 397 11.79 44.29 -14.77
CA SER A 397 11.87 44.79 -16.14
C SER A 397 10.95 44.01 -17.08
N GLN A 398 10.57 44.61 -18.22
CA GLN A 398 9.66 43.99 -19.18
C GLN A 398 10.12 42.59 -19.64
N ALA A 399 11.42 42.41 -19.92
CA ALA A 399 11.97 41.10 -20.32
C ALA A 399 11.88 40.05 -19.19
N ALA A 400 12.02 40.47 -17.93
CA ALA A 400 11.86 39.58 -16.78
C ALA A 400 10.37 39.25 -16.50
N ALA A 401 9.45 40.17 -16.81
CA ALA A 401 8.01 39.96 -16.64
C ALA A 401 7.49 38.79 -17.50
N GLU A 402 8.02 38.57 -18.69
CA GLU A 402 7.69 37.40 -19.53
C GLU A 402 8.08 36.07 -18.85
N GLY A 403 9.19 36.06 -18.10
CA GLY A 403 9.59 34.91 -17.28
C GLY A 403 8.58 34.62 -16.17
N VAL A 404 8.12 35.65 -15.48
CA VAL A 404 7.10 35.54 -14.42
C VAL A 404 5.77 35.01 -14.97
N VAL A 405 5.34 35.48 -16.15
CA VAL A 405 4.12 34.99 -16.81
C VAL A 405 4.25 33.51 -17.18
N ARG A 406 5.38 33.08 -17.76
CA ARG A 406 5.62 31.66 -18.07
C ARG A 406 5.59 30.77 -16.82
N GLN A 407 6.20 31.24 -15.72
CA GLN A 407 6.16 30.53 -14.45
C GLN A 407 4.73 30.41 -13.92
N ARG A 408 3.97 31.51 -13.92
CA ARG A 408 2.54 31.52 -13.53
C ARG A 408 1.75 30.50 -14.34
N ASP A 409 1.90 30.49 -15.66
CA ASP A 409 1.13 29.60 -16.53
C ASP A 409 1.49 28.12 -16.30
N ALA A 410 2.76 27.82 -16.00
CA ALA A 410 3.19 26.47 -15.61
C ALA A 410 2.57 26.04 -14.27
N GLU A 411 2.54 26.92 -13.28
CA GLU A 411 1.90 26.67 -11.97
C GLU A 411 0.38 26.46 -12.12
N LEU A 412 -0.30 27.32 -12.90
CA LEU A 412 -1.73 27.17 -13.20
C LEU A 412 -2.03 25.85 -13.93
N ARG A 413 -1.17 25.42 -14.86
CA ARG A 413 -1.32 24.12 -15.54
C ARG A 413 -1.20 22.95 -14.56
N ARG A 414 -0.23 22.99 -13.65
CA ARG A 414 -0.06 21.95 -12.61
C ARG A 414 -1.29 21.86 -11.70
N LEU A 415 -1.82 22.99 -11.25
CA LEU A 415 -3.04 23.05 -10.46
C LEU A 415 -4.25 22.50 -11.23
N PHE A 416 -4.35 22.78 -12.53
CA PHE A 416 -5.43 22.27 -13.37
C PHE A 416 -5.34 20.75 -13.54
N GLU A 417 -4.14 20.24 -13.84
CA GLU A 417 -3.91 18.80 -13.96
C GLU A 417 -4.20 18.07 -12.63
N GLN A 418 -3.86 18.67 -11.48
CA GLN A 418 -4.20 18.13 -10.17
C GLN A 418 -5.72 18.07 -9.97
N MET A 419 -6.43 19.17 -10.23
CA MET A 419 -7.89 19.20 -10.18
C MET A 419 -8.50 18.12 -11.09
N ALA A 420 -8.03 18.03 -12.34
CA ALA A 420 -8.50 17.06 -13.31
C ALA A 420 -8.27 15.61 -12.85
N ARG A 421 -7.10 15.29 -12.28
CA ARG A 421 -6.83 13.96 -11.70
C ARG A 421 -7.77 13.63 -10.54
N ARG A 422 -8.00 14.58 -9.62
CA ARG A 422 -8.94 14.39 -8.50
C ARG A 422 -10.38 14.21 -8.99
N LEU A 423 -10.79 14.94 -10.02
CA LEU A 423 -12.09 14.77 -10.67
C LEU A 423 -12.22 13.40 -11.34
N ASP A 424 -11.19 12.95 -12.07
CA ASP A 424 -11.18 11.64 -12.75
C ASP A 424 -11.39 10.47 -11.76
N ARG A 425 -10.85 10.59 -10.54
CA ARG A 425 -11.06 9.61 -9.46
C ARG A 425 -12.49 9.54 -8.94
N LEU A 426 -13.32 10.57 -9.16
CA LEU A 426 -14.74 10.52 -8.79
C LEU A 426 -15.56 9.63 -9.74
N VAL A 427 -15.06 9.34 -10.93
CA VAL A 427 -15.81 8.63 -11.98
C VAL A 427 -15.69 7.13 -11.84
N THR A 428 -16.82 6.43 -11.74
CA THR A 428 -16.86 4.96 -11.69
C THR A 428 -16.54 4.32 -13.05
N THR A 429 -16.08 3.08 -13.05
CA THR A 429 -15.82 2.30 -14.28
C THR A 429 -17.07 2.17 -15.17
N ALA A 430 -18.27 2.09 -14.59
CA ALA A 430 -19.52 2.06 -15.34
C ALA A 430 -19.83 3.41 -16.03
N GLN A 431 -19.59 4.53 -15.33
CA GLN A 431 -19.72 5.87 -15.91
C GLN A 431 -18.70 6.11 -17.02
N ARG A 432 -17.44 5.66 -16.86
CA ARG A 432 -16.42 5.72 -17.92
C ARG A 432 -16.84 4.98 -19.19
N ARG A 433 -17.36 3.76 -19.05
CA ARG A 433 -17.89 2.98 -20.19
C ARG A 433 -19.06 3.67 -20.86
N SER A 434 -20.03 4.15 -20.08
CA SER A 434 -21.20 4.87 -20.60
C SER A 434 -20.82 6.15 -21.34
N ALA A 435 -19.82 6.89 -20.83
CA ALA A 435 -19.31 8.10 -21.48
C ALA A 435 -18.53 7.78 -22.77
N ALA A 436 -17.81 6.65 -22.83
CA ALA A 436 -17.13 6.19 -24.04
C ALA A 436 -18.11 5.75 -25.14
N GLU A 437 -19.22 5.09 -24.77
CA GLU A 437 -20.30 4.74 -25.71
C GLU A 437 -21.07 5.96 -26.21
N THR A 438 -21.11 7.03 -25.42
CA THR A 438 -21.73 8.31 -25.79
C THR A 438 -20.79 9.21 -26.61
N ALA A 439 -19.52 8.81 -26.82
CA ALA A 439 -18.62 9.54 -27.70
C ALA A 439 -19.23 9.58 -29.10
N LEU A 440 -19.62 10.79 -29.51
CA LEU A 440 -20.25 11.10 -30.79
C LEU A 440 -19.53 10.40 -31.94
N PRO A 441 -20.25 9.95 -32.99
CA PRO A 441 -19.64 9.35 -34.17
C PRO A 441 -18.50 10.24 -34.65
N GLU A 442 -17.32 9.64 -34.86
CA GLU A 442 -16.15 10.37 -35.35
C GLU A 442 -16.55 11.23 -36.55
N PRO A 443 -16.06 12.48 -36.64
CA PRO A 443 -16.29 13.30 -37.82
C PRO A 443 -15.78 12.53 -39.04
N VAL A 444 -16.70 12.09 -39.91
CA VAL A 444 -16.38 11.29 -41.10
C VAL A 444 -15.23 11.97 -41.85
N PRO A 445 -14.02 11.38 -41.89
CA PRO A 445 -12.90 11.95 -42.63
C PRO A 445 -13.13 11.64 -44.11
N GLY A 446 -13.99 12.42 -44.77
CA GLY A 446 -14.37 12.10 -46.15
C GLY A 446 -15.54 12.86 -46.75
N GLY A 447 -15.93 14.01 -46.22
CA GLY A 447 -16.82 14.93 -46.93
C GLY A 447 -16.12 15.49 -48.17
N GLN A 448 -16.10 14.70 -49.26
CA GLN A 448 -15.70 15.15 -50.60
C GLN A 448 -16.48 16.44 -50.92
N PRO A 449 -15.80 17.52 -51.33
CA PRO A 449 -16.49 18.72 -51.79
C PRO A 449 -17.32 18.36 -53.02
N ALA A 450 -18.63 18.65 -52.92
CA ALA A 450 -19.58 18.45 -53.99
C ALA A 450 -19.05 18.96 -55.33
N SER A 451 -19.06 18.07 -56.33
CA SER A 451 -18.72 18.34 -57.71
C SER A 451 -19.41 19.61 -58.22
N ARG A 452 -18.58 20.56 -58.65
CA ARG A 452 -18.94 21.81 -59.31
C ARG A 452 -19.75 21.49 -60.58
N PRO A 453 -20.92 22.12 -60.82
CA PRO A 453 -21.69 21.86 -62.04
C PRO A 453 -20.96 22.42 -63.26
N ALA A 454 -20.87 21.59 -64.30
CA ALA A 454 -20.31 21.93 -65.60
C ALA A 454 -21.06 23.13 -66.20
N ARG A 455 -20.33 24.20 -66.54
CA ARG A 455 -20.83 25.25 -67.43
C ARG A 455 -20.84 24.70 -68.86
N GLY A 456 -22.03 24.52 -69.41
CA GLY A 456 -22.25 24.28 -70.82
C GLY A 456 -22.32 25.59 -71.60
N ARG A 457 -21.52 25.61 -72.69
CA ARG A 457 -21.60 26.36 -73.96
C ARG A 457 -21.81 27.87 -73.94
#